data_AF-A0A432ZPC6-F1
#
_entry.id   AF-A0A432ZPC6-F1
#
_cell.length_a   1.000
_cell.length_b   1.000
_cell.length_c   1.000
_cell.angle_alpha   90.00
_cell.angle_beta   90.00
_cell.angle_gamma   90.00
#
_symmetry.space_group_name_H-M   'P 1'
#
loop_
_entity.id
_entity.type
_entity.pdbx_description
1 polymer ?
#
loop_
_entity_poly.entity_id
_entity_poly.type
_entity_poly.pdbx_seq_one_letter_code
_entity_poly.pdbx_strand_id
1 'polypeptide(L)'
;MPVISLFYAGLLGVLYLVLAYGVIVVRRRERVGIGHGDSKALAIAVRIHGNFAEYVPFLLLMLLMMELVGANPILLHALGAGLFIGRILHALGLKQSAGTSVPRFVGMLLTFVVLLFSAGYLIGFAVARMWGG
;
A
#
# COMPACT_ATOMS: atom_id res chain seq x y z
N MET A 1 8.92 6.88 -20.51
CA MET A 1 9.44 6.01 -19.43
C MET A 1 8.73 6.41 -18.14
N PRO A 2 8.11 5.48 -17.39
CA PRO A 2 7.29 5.82 -16.22
C PRO A 2 8.15 6.05 -14.95
N VAL A 3 8.82 7.20 -14.86
CA VAL A 3 9.80 7.50 -13.81
C VAL A 3 9.15 7.67 -12.43
N ILE A 4 7.94 8.21 -12.37
CA ILE A 4 7.27 8.49 -11.10
C ILE A 4 6.83 7.19 -10.44
N SER A 5 6.23 6.29 -11.19
CA SER A 5 5.80 4.97 -10.71
C SER A 5 7.01 4.13 -10.30
N LEU A 6 8.12 4.19 -11.04
CA LEU A 6 9.38 3.53 -10.65
C LEU A 6 9.91 4.03 -9.30
N PHE A 7 9.88 5.34 -9.08
CA PHE A 7 10.30 5.94 -7.81
C PHE A 7 9.48 5.41 -6.63
N TYR A 8 8.14 5.44 -6.72
CA TYR A 8 7.29 4.93 -5.65
C TYR A 8 7.36 3.42 -5.49
N ALA A 9 7.55 2.66 -6.58
CA ALA A 9 7.77 1.22 -6.52
C ALA A 9 9.05 0.89 -5.72
N GLY A 10 10.13 1.65 -5.92
CA GLY A 10 11.36 1.52 -5.14
C GLY A 10 11.15 1.81 -3.66
N LEU A 11 10.51 2.94 -3.32
CA LEU A 11 10.23 3.32 -1.93
C LEU A 11 9.37 2.29 -1.21
N LEU A 12 8.30 1.84 -1.85
CA LEU A 12 7.39 0.83 -1.30
C LEU A 12 8.03 -0.55 -1.23
N GLY A 13 8.94 -0.89 -2.15
CA GLY A 13 9.76 -2.10 -2.08
C GLY A 13 10.67 -2.12 -0.85
N VAL A 14 11.32 -0.99 -0.54
CA VAL A 14 12.11 -0.86 0.70
C VAL A 14 11.21 -1.03 1.94
N LEU A 15 10.03 -0.40 1.95
CA LEU A 15 9.08 -0.55 3.05
C LEU A 15 8.58 -2.00 3.20
N TYR A 16 8.35 -2.71 2.09
CA TYR A 16 8.00 -4.13 2.09
C TYR A 16 9.06 -4.96 2.83
N LEU A 17 10.35 -4.74 2.52
CA LEU A 17 11.45 -5.45 3.19
C LEU A 17 11.49 -5.17 4.68
N VAL A 18 11.28 -3.92 5.10
CA VAL A 18 11.22 -3.55 6.53
C VAL A 18 10.09 -4.29 7.24
N LEU A 19 8.90 -4.37 6.63
CA LEU A 19 7.77 -5.09 7.20
C LEU A 19 8.01 -6.60 7.23
N ALA A 20 8.59 -7.18 6.17
CA ALA A 20 8.96 -8.59 6.09
C ALA A 20 9.94 -8.97 7.20
N TYR A 21 10.99 -8.17 7.38
CA TYR A 21 11.97 -8.34 8.43
C TYR A 21 11.32 -8.29 9.82
N GLY A 22 10.39 -7.37 10.04
CA GLY A 22 9.61 -7.30 11.27
C GLY A 22 8.86 -8.61 11.60
N VAL A 23 8.23 -9.23 10.60
CA VAL A 23 7.58 -10.55 10.76
C VAL A 23 8.60 -11.63 11.12
N ILE A 24 9.75 -11.66 10.45
CA ILE A 24 10.81 -12.65 10.69
C ILE A 24 11.34 -12.56 12.12
N VAL A 25 11.62 -11.34 12.61
CA VAL A 25 12.13 -11.11 13.97
C VAL A 25 11.12 -11.60 15.02
N VAL A 26 9.85 -11.22 14.88
CA VAL A 26 8.81 -11.65 15.83
C VAL A 26 8.62 -13.17 15.75
N ARG A 27 8.60 -13.75 14.54
CA ARG A 27 8.47 -15.20 14.36
C ARG A 27 9.56 -15.99 15.09
N ARG A 28 10.82 -15.55 14.97
CA ARG A 28 11.96 -16.17 15.67
C ARG A 28 11.84 -16.03 17.19
N ARG A 29 11.44 -14.86 17.67
CA ARG A 29 11.26 -14.60 19.11
C ARG A 29 10.18 -15.50 19.73
N GLU A 30 9.08 -15.68 19.01
CA GLU A 30 7.90 -16.42 19.47
C GLU A 30 7.98 -17.93 19.14
N ARG A 31 9.03 -18.37 18.43
CA ARG A 31 9.30 -19.77 18.03
C ARG A 31 8.14 -20.44 17.27
N VAL A 32 7.40 -19.67 16.46
CA VAL A 32 6.26 -20.18 15.67
C VAL A 32 6.68 -20.49 14.23
N GLY A 33 6.57 -21.75 13.81
CA GLY A 33 6.94 -22.17 12.45
C GLY A 33 5.99 -21.68 11.36
N ILE A 34 4.68 -21.93 11.51
CA ILE A 34 3.63 -21.63 10.51
C ILE A 34 2.48 -20.90 11.20
N GLY A 35 1.78 -20.04 10.45
CA GLY A 35 0.70 -19.22 11.00
C GLY A 35 1.22 -18.22 12.03
N HIS A 36 0.41 -17.95 13.05
CA HIS A 36 0.77 -17.07 14.18
C HIS A 36 0.73 -17.76 15.56
N GLY A 37 0.28 -19.02 15.66
CA GLY A 37 0.06 -19.69 16.95
C GLY A 37 -0.83 -18.83 17.87
N ASP A 38 -0.50 -18.81 19.17
CA ASP A 38 -1.16 -17.95 20.17
C ASP A 38 -0.52 -16.55 20.28
N SER A 39 0.48 -16.24 19.44
CA SER A 39 1.21 -14.98 19.53
C SER A 39 0.44 -13.84 18.87
N LYS A 40 -0.18 -13.01 19.71
CA LYS A 40 -0.85 -11.77 19.28
C LYS A 40 0.09 -10.82 18.53
N ALA A 41 1.35 -10.73 18.96
CA ALA A 41 2.36 -9.89 18.32
C ALA A 41 2.66 -10.38 16.89
N LEU A 42 2.78 -11.70 16.69
CA LEU A 42 3.00 -12.28 15.38
C LEU A 42 1.77 -12.12 14.48
N ALA A 43 0.56 -12.31 15.02
CA ALA A 43 -0.68 -12.07 14.28
C ALA A 43 -0.78 -10.63 13.76
N ILE A 44 -0.43 -9.64 14.60
CA ILE A 44 -0.39 -8.22 14.20
C ILE A 44 0.66 -7.99 13.11
N ALA A 45 1.90 -8.47 13.30
CA ALA A 45 2.97 -8.27 12.33
C ALA A 45 2.63 -8.89 10.96
N VAL A 46 2.12 -10.13 10.96
CA VAL A 46 1.67 -10.82 9.75
C VAL A 46 0.54 -10.05 9.07
N ARG A 47 -0.43 -9.50 9.82
CA ARG A 47 -1.51 -8.72 9.21
C ARG A 47 -1.03 -7.39 8.65
N ILE A 48 -0.12 -6.66 9.32
CA ILE A 48 0.48 -5.43 8.77
C ILE A 48 1.14 -5.73 7.43
N HIS A 49 2.00 -6.76 7.39
CA HIS A 49 2.70 -7.16 6.18
C HIS A 49 1.74 -7.66 5.09
N GLY A 50 0.80 -8.55 5.45
CA GLY A 50 -0.19 -9.11 4.52
C GLY A 50 -1.05 -8.03 3.87
N ASN A 51 -1.54 -7.07 4.65
CA ASN A 51 -2.31 -5.94 4.11
C ASN A 51 -1.47 -5.09 3.14
N PHE A 52 -0.19 -4.89 3.45
CA PHE A 52 0.72 -4.23 2.51
C PHE A 52 0.84 -5.02 1.21
N ALA A 53 1.09 -6.33 1.29
CA ALA A 53 1.24 -7.22 0.13
C ALA A 53 -0.03 -7.35 -0.72
N GLU A 54 -1.21 -7.23 -0.10
CA GLU A 54 -2.51 -7.28 -0.79
C GLU A 54 -2.78 -6.01 -1.61
N TYR A 55 -2.56 -4.82 -1.03
CA TYR A 55 -2.96 -3.56 -1.66
C TYR A 55 -1.87 -2.89 -2.50
N VAL A 56 -0.63 -2.91 -2.04
CA VAL A 56 0.42 -2.07 -2.62
C VAL A 56 0.81 -2.48 -4.04
N PRO A 57 1.01 -3.77 -4.37
CA PRO A 57 1.32 -4.18 -5.74
C PRO A 57 0.23 -3.79 -6.73
N PHE A 58 -1.04 -3.94 -6.33
CA PHE A 58 -2.18 -3.58 -7.16
C PHE A 58 -2.23 -2.06 -7.40
N LEU A 59 -2.02 -1.25 -6.36
CA LEU A 59 -2.04 0.21 -6.50
C LEU A 59 -0.83 0.76 -7.28
N LEU A 60 0.34 0.14 -7.16
CA LEU A 60 1.49 0.45 -8.00
C LEU A 60 1.21 0.11 -9.47
N LEU A 61 0.54 -1.00 -9.75
CA LEU A 61 0.11 -1.34 -11.11
C LEU A 61 -0.85 -0.29 -11.67
N MET A 62 -1.82 0.17 -10.88
CA MET A 62 -2.74 1.24 -11.31
C MET A 62 -2.00 2.56 -11.55
N LEU A 63 -1.09 2.95 -10.66
CA LEU A 63 -0.27 4.15 -10.80
C LEU A 63 0.59 4.11 -12.08
N LEU A 64 1.19 2.94 -12.36
CA LEU A 64 1.93 2.68 -13.60
C LEU A 64 1.03 2.84 -14.82
N MET A 65 -0.15 2.22 -14.82
CA MET A 65 -1.11 2.36 -15.92
C MET A 65 -1.51 3.82 -16.14
N MET A 66 -1.75 4.57 -15.07
CA MET A 66 -2.05 6.01 -15.15
C MET A 66 -0.90 6.80 -15.80
N GLU A 67 0.34 6.53 -15.40
CA GLU A 67 1.51 7.20 -16.00
C GLU A 67 1.72 6.82 -17.47
N LEU A 68 1.47 5.55 -17.82
CA LEU A 68 1.56 5.08 -19.21
C LEU A 68 0.54 5.72 -20.14
N VAL A 69 -0.65 6.10 -19.63
CA VAL A 69 -1.66 6.84 -20.39
C VAL A 69 -1.50 8.36 -20.32
N GLY A 70 -0.41 8.84 -19.72
CA GLY A 70 -0.07 10.27 -19.71
C GLY A 70 -0.77 11.09 -18.62
N ALA A 71 -1.10 10.47 -17.48
CA ALA A 71 -1.68 11.20 -16.35
C ALA A 71 -0.76 12.34 -15.86
N ASN A 72 -1.38 13.37 -15.30
CA ASN A 72 -0.68 14.55 -14.80
C ASN A 72 0.37 14.17 -13.73
N PRO A 73 1.64 14.62 -13.84
CA PRO A 73 2.69 14.31 -12.87
C PRO A 73 2.37 14.68 -11.42
N ILE A 74 1.69 15.80 -11.19
CA ILE A 74 1.30 16.26 -9.84
C ILE A 74 0.31 15.26 -9.23
N LEU A 75 -0.66 14.78 -10.01
CA LEU A 75 -1.62 13.76 -9.56
C LEU A 75 -0.90 12.46 -9.23
N LEU A 76 0.03 12.01 -10.07
CA LEU A 76 0.81 10.79 -9.84
C LEU A 76 1.64 10.89 -8.55
N HIS A 77 2.30 12.03 -8.31
CA HIS A 77 3.02 12.26 -7.05
C HIS A 77 2.09 12.32 -5.84
N ALA A 78 0.93 12.96 -5.95
CA ALA A 78 -0.05 13.01 -4.86
C ALA A 78 -0.55 11.61 -4.48
N LEU A 79 -0.89 10.78 -5.47
CA LEU A 79 -1.35 9.41 -5.26
C LEU A 79 -0.23 8.50 -4.72
N GLY A 80 0.96 8.57 -5.31
CA GLY A 80 2.12 7.78 -4.86
C GLY A 80 2.58 8.15 -3.45
N ALA A 81 2.67 9.45 -3.14
CA ALA A 81 3.02 9.92 -1.80
C ALA A 81 1.93 9.57 -0.78
N GLY A 82 0.65 9.76 -1.14
CA GLY A 82 -0.48 9.38 -0.31
C GLY A 82 -0.48 7.89 0.03
N LEU A 83 -0.17 7.03 -0.95
CA LEU A 83 -0.01 5.59 -0.73
C LEU A 83 1.14 5.31 0.25
N PHE A 84 2.33 5.86 0.00
CA PHE A 84 3.51 5.62 0.83
C PHE A 84 3.30 6.08 2.28
N ILE A 85 2.84 7.31 2.48
CA ILE A 85 2.54 7.88 3.81
C ILE A 85 1.44 7.06 4.48
N GLY A 86 0.37 6.72 3.77
CA GLY A 86 -0.74 5.91 4.30
C GLY A 86 -0.27 4.55 4.80
N ARG A 87 0.67 3.89 4.11
CA ARG A 87 1.23 2.60 4.54
C ARG A 87 2.13 2.73 5.77
N ILE A 88 2.91 3.81 5.89
CA ILE A 88 3.68 4.11 7.11
C ILE A 88 2.73 4.31 8.29
N LEU A 89 1.73 5.18 8.15
CA LEU A 89 0.74 5.47 9.22
C LEU A 89 -0.02 4.21 9.65
N HIS A 90 -0.43 3.38 8.69
CA HIS A 90 -1.10 2.11 8.99
C HIS A 90 -0.22 1.16 9.80
N ALA A 91 1.06 1.01 9.40
CA ALA A 91 2.01 0.16 10.12
C ALA A 91 2.32 0.66 11.54
N LEU A 92 2.40 1.99 11.73
CA LEU A 92 2.59 2.60 13.04
C LEU A 92 1.35 2.46 13.94
N GLY A 93 0.15 2.64 13.38
CA GLY A 93 -1.11 2.53 14.12
C GLY A 93 -1.36 1.14 14.73
N LEU A 94 -0.93 0.08 14.04
CA LEU A 94 -1.05 -1.30 14.55
C LEU A 94 -0.04 -1.65 15.64
N LYS A 95 1.08 -0.90 15.76
CA LYS A 95 2.05 -1.10 16.85
C LYS A 95 1.60 -0.48 18.18
N GLN A 96 0.70 0.51 18.16
CA GLN A 96 0.31 1.27 19.35
C GLN A 96 -0.89 0.69 20.12
N SER A 97 -1.83 0.00 19.46
CA SER A 97 -2.92 -0.69 20.17
C SER A 97 -3.56 -1.81 19.34
N ALA A 98 -4.17 -2.78 20.04
CA ALA A 98 -4.97 -3.83 19.41
C ALA A 98 -6.37 -3.35 18.96
N GLY A 99 -6.74 -2.09 19.26
CA GLY A 99 -8.01 -1.46 18.86
C GLY A 99 -7.90 -0.65 17.56
N THR A 100 -8.97 0.05 17.18
CA THR A 100 -8.99 1.03 16.08
C THR A 100 -8.20 2.27 16.50
N SER A 101 -6.90 2.30 16.23
CA SER A 101 -6.09 3.50 16.40
C SER A 101 -6.33 4.48 15.25
N VAL A 102 -6.40 5.77 15.54
CA VAL A 102 -6.57 6.84 14.53
C VAL A 102 -5.56 6.72 13.37
N PRO A 103 -4.27 6.42 13.59
CA PRO A 103 -3.31 6.24 12.49
C PRO A 103 -3.63 5.04 11.60
N ARG A 104 -4.20 3.95 12.15
CA ARG A 104 -4.65 2.80 11.36
C ARG A 104 -5.81 3.17 10.45
N PHE A 105 -6.79 3.92 10.97
CA PHE A 105 -7.93 4.38 10.20
C PHE A 105 -7.49 5.31 9.05
N VAL A 106 -6.69 6.33 9.37
CA VAL A 106 -6.17 7.29 8.38
C VAL A 106 -5.35 6.58 7.31
N GLY A 107 -4.49 5.64 7.71
CA GLY A 107 -3.68 4.86 6.77
C GLY A 107 -4.51 4.02 5.78
N MET A 108 -5.59 3.39 6.25
CA MET A 108 -6.52 2.67 5.37
C MET A 108 -7.35 3.60 4.49
N LEU A 109 -7.84 4.71 5.04
CA LEU A 109 -8.59 5.71 4.30
C LEU A 109 -7.78 6.24 3.12
N LEU A 110 -6.52 6.61 3.35
CA LEU A 110 -5.63 7.08 2.26
C LEU A 110 -5.46 6.02 1.17
N THR A 111 -5.33 4.76 1.52
CA THR A 111 -5.22 3.67 0.53
C THR A 111 -6.48 3.48 -0.29
N PHE A 112 -7.66 3.61 0.33
CA PHE A 112 -8.93 3.54 -0.40
C PHE A 112 -9.17 4.77 -1.28
N VAL A 113 -8.74 5.95 -0.83
CA VAL A 113 -8.74 7.15 -1.66
C VAL A 113 -7.86 6.94 -2.90
N VAL A 114 -6.62 6.48 -2.73
CA VAL A 114 -5.73 6.20 -3.87
C VAL A 114 -6.35 5.17 -4.82
N LEU A 115 -6.93 4.11 -4.28
CA LEU A 115 -7.62 3.08 -5.07
C LEU A 115 -8.77 3.67 -5.89
N LEU A 116 -9.68 4.40 -5.24
CA LEU A 116 -10.88 4.92 -5.86
C LEU A 116 -10.55 5.96 -6.95
N PHE A 117 -9.62 6.87 -6.67
CA PHE A 117 -9.19 7.86 -7.66
C PHE A 117 -8.48 7.21 -8.85
N SER A 118 -7.59 6.24 -8.60
CA SER A 118 -6.89 5.55 -9.68
C SER A 118 -7.86 4.75 -10.55
N ALA A 119 -8.82 4.05 -9.92
CA ALA A 119 -9.87 3.31 -10.63
C ALA A 119 -10.73 4.24 -11.48
N GLY A 120 -11.23 5.32 -10.89
CA GLY A 120 -12.05 6.30 -11.57
C GLY A 120 -11.33 6.96 -12.74
N TYR A 121 -10.06 7.32 -12.56
CA TYR A 121 -9.23 7.89 -13.64
C TYR A 121 -9.09 6.90 -14.81
N LEU A 122 -8.71 5.65 -14.54
CA LEU A 122 -8.49 4.65 -15.59
C LEU A 122 -9.79 4.30 -16.33
N ILE A 123 -10.91 4.15 -15.60
CA ILE A 123 -12.23 3.93 -16.19
C ILE A 123 -12.62 5.12 -17.06
N GLY A 124 -12.49 6.35 -16.55
CA GLY A 124 -12.83 7.57 -17.28
C GLY A 124 -12.00 7.71 -18.57
N PHE A 125 -10.69 7.46 -18.49
CA PHE A 125 -9.81 7.44 -19.65
C PHE A 125 -10.24 6.39 -20.68
N ALA A 126 -10.52 5.16 -20.24
CA ALA A 126 -10.95 4.08 -21.12
C ALA A 126 -12.28 4.39 -21.83
N VAL A 127 -13.28 4.86 -21.09
CA VAL A 127 -14.60 5.24 -21.64
C VAL A 127 -14.47 6.36 -22.66
N ALA A 128 -13.70 7.41 -22.34
CA ALA A 128 -13.44 8.50 -23.28
C ALA A 128 -12.78 8.01 -24.58
N ARG A 129 -11.89 7.01 -24.50
CA ARG A 129 -11.23 6.46 -25.70
C ARG A 129 -12.12 5.51 -26.51
N MET A 130 -13.04 4.81 -25.87
CA MET A 130 -13.99 3.92 -26.55
C MET A 130 -15.12 4.68 -27.27
N TRP A 131 -15.59 5.80 -26.71
CA TRP A 131 -16.76 6.53 -27.22
C TRP A 131 -16.47 7.94 -27.75
N GLY A 132 -15.29 8.51 -27.48
CA GLY A 132 -14.93 9.89 -27.86
C GLY A 132 -14.12 9.97 -29.16
N GLY A 133 -14.54 9.25 -30.20
CA GLY A 133 -13.95 9.33 -31.55
C GLY A 133 -13.95 10.74 -32.13
#